data_AF-A0A6A3ATY2-F1
#
_entry.id   AF-A0A6A3ATY2-F1
#
_cell.length_a   1.000
_cell.length_b   1.000
_cell.length_c   1.000
_cell.angle_alpha   90.00
_cell.angle_beta   90.00
_cell.angle_gamma   90.00
#
_symmetry.space_group_name_H-M   'P 1'
#
loop_
_entity.id
_entity.type
_entity.pdbx_description
1 polymer ?
#
loop_
_entity_poly.entity_id
_entity_poly.type
_entity_poly.pdbx_seq_one_letter_code
_entity_poly.pdbx_strand_id
1 'polypeptide(L)'
;MHCTSWSSPKGHLLFFRNKGTNSDGDQFVIAFKTFQQQSRVSVLPMTAISSLFSMHEDICNSSKRKMVAMIILPFHKHQRVDGMSETIQTEYQLVNKRVLGQAPCSVGILVDCGLGGATHISSSNVDSVVTVLFFGGHDDHEALAYGARMAEHTGVSLTAVRFLLGPEVSSEIVAAEMNTNDEHFLTEFKNKISNNSSISYEERVVRNSTETIEAIGEFSRCNLFVVGQMPKSQTTAKMNAKTECPELGPTGSLLISPELSTSASVLVVQQFKTTKQSPSASVSSTKVAELAEEYVESPNTFTSIISHI
;
A
#
# COMPACT_ATOMS: atom_id res chain seq x y z
N MET A 1 -15.23 2.82 -4.11
CA MET A 1 -14.29 1.97 -3.35
C MET A 1 -14.99 0.69 -2.88
N HIS A 2 -14.47 -0.51 -3.14
CA HIS A 2 -15.10 -1.75 -2.66
C HIS A 2 -14.26 -2.39 -1.55
N CYS A 3 -14.42 -2.00 -0.29
CA CYS A 3 -13.65 -2.63 0.80
C CYS A 3 -14.05 -4.09 0.99
N THR A 4 -13.08 -5.02 0.88
CA THR A 4 -13.33 -6.44 1.07
C THR A 4 -12.46 -6.99 2.21
N SER A 5 -13.12 -7.47 3.26
CA SER A 5 -12.54 -8.05 4.46
C SER A 5 -12.33 -9.56 4.31
N TRP A 6 -11.18 -10.08 4.73
CA TRP A 6 -10.80 -11.50 4.62
C TRP A 6 -10.35 -12.04 5.98
N SER A 7 -10.84 -13.22 6.38
CA SER A 7 -10.52 -13.85 7.68
C SER A 7 -10.07 -15.32 7.55
N SER A 8 -9.16 -15.73 8.45
CA SER A 8 -8.66 -17.10 8.63
C SER A 8 -9.36 -17.80 9.83
N PRO A 9 -9.49 -19.15 9.86
CA PRO A 9 -10.21 -19.89 10.90
C PRO A 9 -9.65 -19.77 12.34
N LYS A 10 -8.40 -19.34 12.53
CA LYS A 10 -7.73 -19.30 13.85
C LYS A 10 -7.62 -17.88 14.41
N GLY A 11 -8.78 -17.30 14.74
CA GLY A 11 -8.99 -15.89 15.04
C GLY A 11 -7.93 -15.18 15.88
N HIS A 12 -7.43 -14.05 15.36
CA HIS A 12 -6.81 -12.95 16.08
C HIS A 12 -6.98 -11.66 15.24
N LEU A 13 -7.88 -10.76 15.64
CA LEU A 13 -7.96 -9.38 15.12
C LEU A 13 -6.95 -8.51 15.85
N LEU A 14 -5.93 -8.00 15.16
CA LEU A 14 -4.88 -7.21 15.82
C LEU A 14 -4.54 -5.88 15.17
N PHE A 15 -5.36 -5.37 14.25
CA PHE A 15 -5.00 -4.11 13.57
C PHE A 15 -5.62 -2.84 14.13
N PHE A 16 -6.63 -2.93 15.00
CA PHE A 16 -7.08 -1.80 15.80
C PHE A 16 -7.57 -2.29 17.16
N ARG A 17 -6.68 -2.34 18.15
CA ARG A 17 -7.09 -2.64 19.53
C ARG A 17 -7.83 -1.44 20.11
N ASN A 18 -9.14 -1.37 19.88
CA ASN A 18 -10.04 -0.73 20.84
C ASN A 18 -10.65 -1.83 21.72
N LYS A 19 -10.50 -1.71 23.05
CA LYS A 19 -11.07 -2.68 23.99
C LYS A 19 -12.60 -2.54 23.97
N GLY A 20 -13.31 -3.53 23.46
CA GLY A 20 -14.77 -3.59 23.57
C GLY A 20 -15.34 -4.88 22.97
N THR A 21 -16.11 -5.60 23.78
CA THR A 21 -16.69 -6.93 23.53
C THR A 21 -17.63 -7.01 22.30
N ASN A 22 -17.52 -8.10 21.52
CA ASN A 22 -18.56 -8.73 20.68
C ASN A 22 -19.38 -7.87 19.71
N SER A 23 -18.78 -6.92 18.98
CA SER A 23 -19.49 -6.11 17.95
C SER A 23 -18.60 -5.62 16.78
N ASP A 24 -17.49 -6.31 16.52
CA ASP A 24 -16.41 -5.78 15.66
C ASP A 24 -16.77 -5.70 14.17
N GLY A 25 -17.47 -6.72 13.62
CA GLY A 25 -17.92 -6.73 12.22
C GLY A 25 -18.93 -5.63 11.89
N ASP A 26 -19.79 -5.29 12.85
CA ASP A 26 -20.76 -4.20 12.70
C ASP A 26 -20.07 -2.84 12.69
N GLN A 27 -19.01 -2.66 13.48
CA GLN A 27 -18.29 -1.40 13.56
C GLN A 27 -17.61 -1.03 12.23
N PHE A 28 -17.04 -2.00 11.51
CA PHE A 28 -16.48 -1.76 10.17
C PHE A 28 -17.56 -1.37 9.16
N VAL A 29 -18.68 -2.09 9.15
CA VAL A 29 -19.80 -1.80 8.26
C VAL A 29 -20.39 -0.41 8.57
N ILE A 30 -20.48 -0.05 9.85
CA ILE A 30 -20.95 1.27 10.30
C ILE A 30 -19.96 2.36 9.87
N ALA A 31 -18.64 2.17 10.06
CA ALA A 31 -17.62 3.12 9.65
C ALA A 31 -17.68 3.38 8.13
N PHE A 32 -17.76 2.32 7.31
CA PHE A 32 -17.86 2.46 5.86
C PHE A 32 -19.17 3.08 5.40
N LYS A 33 -20.30 2.73 6.03
CA LYS A 33 -21.59 3.40 5.75
C LYS A 33 -21.55 4.88 6.10
N THR A 34 -20.92 5.23 7.23
CA THR A 34 -20.75 6.63 7.66
C THR A 34 -19.88 7.39 6.67
N PHE A 35 -18.76 6.80 6.24
CA PHE A 35 -17.89 7.40 5.22
C PHE A 35 -18.61 7.61 3.89
N GLN A 36 -19.41 6.64 3.43
CA GLN A 36 -20.22 6.79 2.22
C GLN A 36 -21.27 7.90 2.35
N GLN A 37 -21.86 8.10 3.53
CA GLN A 37 -22.82 9.20 3.75
C GLN A 37 -22.16 10.57 3.74
N GLN A 38 -20.90 10.65 4.16
CA GLN A 38 -20.15 11.91 4.26
C GLN A 38 -19.22 12.16 3.07
N SER A 39 -19.26 11.31 2.04
CA SER A 39 -18.42 11.44 0.85
C SER A 39 -19.21 11.13 -0.43
N ARG A 40 -18.63 11.44 -1.59
CA ARG A 40 -19.18 11.03 -2.89
C ARG A 40 -18.74 9.61 -3.29
N VAL A 41 -18.10 8.88 -2.37
CA VAL A 41 -17.53 7.55 -2.61
C VAL A 41 -18.53 6.48 -2.20
N SER A 42 -18.93 5.63 -3.16
CA SER A 42 -19.67 4.41 -2.85
C SER A 42 -18.74 3.39 -2.18
N VAL A 43 -19.19 2.81 -1.07
CA VAL A 43 -18.50 1.75 -0.34
C VAL A 43 -19.37 0.51 -0.23
N LEU A 44 -18.91 -0.59 -0.81
CA LEU A 44 -19.56 -1.90 -0.65
C LEU A 44 -18.70 -2.79 0.25
N PRO A 45 -19.05 -2.92 1.55
CA PRO A 45 -18.38 -3.87 2.43
C PRO A 45 -18.74 -5.31 2.01
N MET A 46 -17.75 -6.19 1.99
CA MET A 46 -17.93 -7.62 1.75
C MET A 46 -16.97 -8.40 2.64
N THR A 47 -17.49 -9.43 3.31
CA THR A 47 -16.67 -10.40 4.06
C THR A 47 -16.51 -11.68 3.25
N ALA A 48 -15.30 -12.22 3.22
CA ALA A 48 -15.00 -13.53 2.63
C ALA A 48 -14.11 -14.36 3.56
N ILE A 49 -14.34 -15.67 3.56
CA ILE A 49 -13.64 -16.64 4.42
C ILE A 49 -12.76 -17.51 3.53
N SER A 50 -11.47 -17.56 3.85
CA SER A 50 -10.48 -18.31 3.08
C SER A 50 -9.45 -18.97 3.97
N SER A 51 -8.92 -20.12 3.53
CA SER A 51 -7.68 -20.64 4.09
C SER A 51 -6.52 -19.68 3.77
N LEU A 52 -5.60 -19.49 4.72
CA LEU A 52 -4.37 -18.69 4.47
C LEU A 52 -3.59 -19.18 3.25
N PHE A 53 -3.69 -20.47 2.93
CA PHE A 53 -3.03 -21.04 1.77
C PHE A 53 -3.63 -20.56 0.44
N SER A 54 -4.97 -20.49 0.33
CA SER A 54 -5.68 -20.12 -0.90
C SER A 54 -6.15 -18.65 -0.93
N MET A 55 -6.01 -17.90 0.18
CA MET A 55 -6.52 -16.54 0.32
C MET A 55 -6.08 -15.61 -0.81
N HIS A 56 -4.83 -15.74 -1.27
CA HIS A 56 -4.33 -14.97 -2.41
C HIS A 56 -5.12 -15.21 -3.71
N GLU A 57 -5.53 -16.44 -3.99
CA GLU A 57 -6.35 -16.78 -5.16
C GLU A 57 -7.73 -16.12 -5.03
N ASP A 58 -8.32 -16.18 -3.84
CA ASP A 58 -9.63 -15.59 -3.61
C ASP A 58 -9.61 -14.06 -3.72
N ILE A 59 -8.55 -13.41 -3.22
CA ILE A 59 -8.27 -11.98 -3.39
C ILE A 59 -8.14 -11.63 -4.88
N CYS A 60 -7.29 -12.33 -5.63
CA CYS A 60 -7.05 -12.08 -7.06
C CYS A 60 -8.28 -12.38 -7.94
N ASN A 61 -9.06 -13.39 -7.58
CA ASN A 61 -10.30 -13.71 -8.27
C ASN A 61 -11.39 -12.69 -7.96
N SER A 62 -11.44 -12.15 -6.73
CA SER A 62 -12.35 -11.08 -6.36
C SER A 62 -12.00 -9.78 -7.07
N SER A 63 -10.70 -9.43 -7.13
CA SER A 63 -10.22 -8.24 -7.83
C SER A 63 -10.53 -8.28 -9.32
N LYS A 64 -10.34 -9.43 -9.97
CA LYS A 64 -10.73 -9.66 -11.37
C LYS A 64 -12.24 -9.55 -11.58
N ARG A 65 -13.05 -10.24 -10.78
CA ARG A 65 -14.52 -10.24 -10.91
C ARG A 65 -15.12 -8.86 -10.73
N LYS A 66 -14.58 -8.09 -9.79
CA LYS A 66 -15.05 -6.73 -9.50
C LYS A 66 -14.40 -5.69 -10.40
N MET A 67 -13.35 -6.02 -11.15
CA MET A 67 -12.57 -5.09 -11.97
C MET A 67 -11.94 -3.97 -11.12
N VAL A 68 -11.35 -4.34 -9.97
CA VAL A 68 -10.69 -3.39 -9.07
C VAL A 68 -9.46 -2.82 -9.77
N ALA A 69 -9.15 -1.56 -9.50
CA ALA A 69 -7.94 -0.95 -9.99
C ALA A 69 -6.73 -1.20 -9.10
N MET A 70 -6.97 -1.34 -7.79
CA MET A 70 -5.93 -1.53 -6.81
C MET A 70 -6.41 -2.39 -5.64
N ILE A 71 -5.56 -3.26 -5.15
CA ILE A 71 -5.73 -4.00 -3.89
C ILE A 71 -4.86 -3.31 -2.84
N ILE A 72 -5.37 -3.03 -1.63
CA ILE A 72 -4.55 -2.62 -0.50
C ILE A 72 -4.51 -3.77 0.51
N LEU A 73 -3.32 -4.18 0.91
CA LEU A 73 -3.07 -5.24 1.88
C LEU A 73 -2.46 -4.64 3.14
N PRO A 74 -2.86 -5.10 4.34
CA PRO A 74 -2.15 -4.73 5.55
C PRO A 74 -0.75 -5.37 5.56
N PHE A 75 0.21 -4.66 6.15
CA PHE A 75 1.52 -5.21 6.44
C PHE A 75 1.44 -6.27 7.55
N HIS A 76 2.18 -7.37 7.39
CA HIS A 76 2.10 -8.54 8.26
C HIS A 76 2.69 -8.34 9.67
N LYS A 77 3.37 -7.21 9.91
CA LYS A 77 3.89 -6.84 11.23
C LYS A 77 3.18 -5.60 11.75
N HIS A 78 2.95 -5.57 13.07
CA HIS A 78 2.42 -4.40 13.74
C HIS A 78 3.55 -3.63 14.40
N GLN A 79 3.58 -2.31 14.24
CA GLN A 79 4.48 -1.47 15.02
C GLN A 79 3.80 -1.18 16.36
N ARG A 80 4.43 -1.62 17.45
CA ARG A 80 3.97 -1.29 18.80
C ARG A 80 4.29 0.17 19.11
N VAL A 81 3.61 0.69 20.13
CA VAL A 81 3.80 2.05 20.67
C VAL A 81 5.23 2.29 21.17
N ASP A 82 5.96 1.24 21.54
CA ASP A 82 7.38 1.27 21.93
C ASP A 82 8.35 1.24 20.74
N GLY A 83 7.84 1.26 19.50
CA GLY A 83 8.63 1.17 18.27
C GLY A 83 9.07 -0.25 17.91
N MET A 84 8.77 -1.27 18.74
CA MET A 84 9.10 -2.66 18.43
C MET A 84 8.09 -3.26 17.47
N SER A 85 8.59 -3.89 16.40
CA SER A 85 7.75 -4.60 15.43
C SER A 85 7.46 -6.02 15.91
N GLU A 86 6.19 -6.39 16.00
CA GLU A 86 5.79 -7.78 16.21
C GLU A 86 5.30 -8.41 14.92
N THR A 87 5.93 -9.53 14.55
CA THR A 87 5.44 -10.39 13.48
C THR A 87 4.17 -11.08 13.97
N ILE A 88 3.02 -10.69 13.41
CA ILE A 88 1.73 -11.24 13.83
C ILE A 88 1.67 -12.72 13.45
N GLN A 89 1.91 -13.03 12.16
CA GLN A 89 1.97 -14.38 11.58
C GLN A 89 2.72 -14.30 10.24
N THR A 90 3.77 -15.10 10.05
CA THR A 90 4.59 -15.13 8.83
C THR A 90 3.77 -15.53 7.58
N GLU A 91 2.67 -16.24 7.79
CA GLU A 91 1.74 -16.69 6.76
C GLU A 91 1.09 -15.53 6.00
N TYR A 92 0.82 -14.39 6.66
CA TYR A 92 0.31 -13.20 5.97
C TYR A 92 1.36 -12.56 5.06
N GLN A 93 2.65 -12.65 5.43
CA GLN A 93 3.72 -12.24 4.52
C GLN A 93 3.69 -13.07 3.24
N LEU A 94 3.43 -14.39 3.35
CA LEU A 94 3.31 -15.28 2.21
C LEU A 94 2.09 -14.92 1.34
N VAL A 95 0.95 -14.60 1.95
CA VAL A 95 -0.24 -14.11 1.22
C VAL A 95 0.10 -12.83 0.47
N ASN A 96 0.70 -11.83 1.12
CA ASN A 96 1.08 -10.56 0.48
C ASN A 96 2.02 -10.78 -0.71
N LYS A 97 3.05 -11.64 -0.55
CA LYS A 97 3.97 -12.00 -1.64
C LYS A 97 3.25 -12.65 -2.82
N ARG A 98 2.30 -13.55 -2.56
CA ARG A 98 1.52 -14.22 -3.62
C ARG A 98 0.57 -13.27 -4.32
N VAL A 99 -0.09 -12.36 -3.60
CA VAL A 99 -0.95 -11.33 -4.20
C VAL A 99 -0.13 -10.38 -5.07
N LEU A 100 1.00 -9.85 -4.57
CA LEU A 100 1.92 -9.03 -5.37
C LEU A 100 2.34 -9.74 -6.68
N GLY A 101 2.57 -11.06 -6.64
CA GLY A 101 2.99 -11.81 -7.82
C GLY A 101 1.88 -12.17 -8.82
N GLN A 102 0.61 -12.12 -8.41
CA GLN A 102 -0.51 -12.68 -9.19
C GLN A 102 -1.67 -11.71 -9.42
N ALA A 103 -1.69 -10.56 -8.76
CA ALA A 103 -2.80 -9.62 -8.85
C ALA A 103 -2.99 -9.11 -10.29
N PRO A 104 -4.24 -9.06 -10.79
CA PRO A 104 -4.58 -8.52 -12.10
C PRO A 104 -4.69 -6.98 -12.10
N CYS A 105 -4.10 -6.31 -11.11
CA CYS A 105 -4.20 -4.88 -10.86
C CYS A 105 -3.04 -4.42 -9.96
N SER A 106 -2.94 -3.11 -9.69
CA SER A 106 -1.91 -2.56 -8.81
C SER A 106 -2.13 -3.04 -7.37
N VAL A 107 -1.06 -3.10 -6.58
CA VAL A 107 -1.13 -3.58 -5.19
C VAL A 107 -0.41 -2.60 -4.26
N GLY A 108 -1.07 -2.20 -3.19
CA GLY A 108 -0.50 -1.43 -2.10
C GLY A 108 -0.31 -2.29 -0.85
N ILE A 109 0.82 -2.15 -0.16
CA ILE A 109 1.01 -2.68 1.20
C ILE A 109 1.02 -1.51 2.17
N LEU A 110 0.05 -1.49 3.08
CA LEU A 110 -0.10 -0.47 4.10
C LEU A 110 0.54 -0.93 5.41
N VAL A 111 1.60 -0.24 5.80
CA VAL A 111 2.15 -0.25 7.15
C VAL A 111 1.42 0.82 7.94
N ASP A 112 0.54 0.39 8.83
CA ASP A 112 -0.23 1.30 9.68
C ASP A 112 0.52 1.59 10.98
N CYS A 113 0.74 2.88 11.23
CA CYS A 113 1.39 3.41 12.42
C CYS A 113 0.40 4.19 13.32
N GLY A 114 -0.91 3.93 13.17
CA GLY A 114 -1.98 4.63 13.88
C GLY A 114 -2.65 5.73 13.05
N LEU A 115 -2.72 5.54 11.72
CA LEU A 115 -3.40 6.45 10.82
C LEU A 115 -4.87 6.61 11.23
N GLY A 116 -5.29 7.84 11.51
CA GLY A 116 -6.67 8.15 11.94
C GLY A 116 -6.87 8.28 13.46
N GLY A 117 -5.85 7.99 14.28
CA GLY A 117 -5.91 8.15 15.74
C GLY A 117 -7.03 7.33 16.45
N ALA A 118 -7.23 7.56 17.75
CA ALA A 118 -8.27 6.89 18.54
C ALA A 118 -9.68 7.49 18.36
N THR A 119 -9.82 8.48 17.48
CA THR A 119 -11.00 9.35 17.40
C THR A 119 -11.66 9.26 16.03
N HIS A 120 -12.97 9.09 16.05
CA HIS A 120 -13.88 9.10 14.90
C HIS A 120 -13.95 10.53 14.30
N ILE A 121 -12.92 10.95 13.55
CA ILE A 121 -12.91 12.25 12.87
C ILE A 121 -13.86 12.17 11.67
N SER A 122 -14.85 13.07 11.61
CA SER A 122 -15.73 13.20 10.43
C SER A 122 -14.91 13.52 9.19
N SER A 123 -15.26 12.96 8.03
CA SER A 123 -14.52 13.18 6.78
C SER A 123 -14.42 14.67 6.39
N SER A 124 -15.33 15.52 6.88
CA SER A 124 -15.32 16.97 6.63
C SER A 124 -14.23 17.74 7.40
N ASN A 125 -13.59 17.13 8.41
CA ASN A 125 -12.58 17.76 9.28
C ASN A 125 -11.23 17.02 9.22
N VAL A 126 -11.00 16.26 8.15
CA VAL A 126 -9.71 15.60 7.94
C VAL A 126 -8.73 16.66 7.47
N ASP A 127 -7.68 16.91 8.25
CA ASP A 127 -6.46 17.58 7.81
C ASP A 127 -5.38 16.50 7.69
N SER A 128 -5.35 15.81 6.55
CA SER A 128 -4.35 14.78 6.26
C SER A 128 -3.27 15.32 5.34
N VAL A 129 -2.03 15.21 5.80
CA VAL A 129 -0.83 15.52 5.02
C VAL A 129 -0.28 14.21 4.47
N VAL A 130 -0.21 14.11 3.15
CA VAL A 130 0.33 12.96 2.42
C VAL A 130 1.63 13.39 1.74
N THR A 131 2.68 12.57 1.84
CA THR A 131 3.93 12.79 1.14
C THR A 131 4.21 11.64 0.17
N VAL A 132 4.39 11.94 -1.12
CA VAL A 132 4.86 10.96 -2.10
C VAL A 132 6.36 11.15 -2.30
N LEU A 133 7.15 10.08 -2.13
CA LEU A 133 8.57 10.09 -2.47
C LEU A 133 8.76 9.46 -3.86
N PHE A 134 9.38 10.20 -4.77
CA PHE A 134 9.58 9.81 -6.16
C PHE A 134 11.08 9.71 -6.46
N PHE A 135 11.56 8.49 -6.67
CA PHE A 135 12.92 8.14 -7.08
C PHE A 135 12.99 7.76 -8.57
N GLY A 136 11.84 7.57 -9.22
CA GLY A 136 11.70 7.27 -10.64
C GLY A 136 11.10 5.88 -10.88
N GLY A 137 10.70 5.60 -12.11
CA GLY A 137 10.20 4.30 -12.51
C GLY A 137 8.71 4.03 -12.22
N HIS A 138 8.28 2.86 -12.70
CA HIS A 138 6.87 2.46 -12.85
C HIS A 138 6.07 2.44 -11.53
N ASP A 139 6.68 1.94 -10.46
CA ASP A 139 6.00 1.82 -9.17
C ASP A 139 5.80 3.22 -8.52
N ASP A 140 6.76 4.13 -8.72
CA ASP A 140 6.65 5.52 -8.24
C ASP A 140 5.64 6.33 -9.07
N HIS A 141 5.49 6.02 -10.36
CA HIS A 141 4.44 6.61 -11.20
C HIS A 141 3.05 6.25 -10.64
N GLU A 142 2.84 4.98 -10.32
CA GLU A 142 1.58 4.51 -9.73
C GLU A 142 1.37 5.12 -8.34
N ALA A 143 2.42 5.19 -7.51
CA ALA A 143 2.40 5.83 -6.19
C ALA A 143 1.97 7.31 -6.27
N LEU A 144 2.57 8.08 -7.20
CA LEU A 144 2.23 9.48 -7.40
C LEU A 144 0.82 9.65 -7.95
N ALA A 145 0.41 8.82 -8.91
CA ALA A 145 -0.96 8.85 -9.42
C ALA A 145 -1.99 8.54 -8.33
N TYR A 146 -1.69 7.60 -7.43
CA TYR A 146 -2.55 7.26 -6.30
C TYR A 146 -2.60 8.39 -5.25
N GLY A 147 -1.45 8.96 -4.88
CA GLY A 147 -1.38 10.11 -3.97
C GLY A 147 -2.12 11.34 -4.52
N ALA A 148 -1.96 11.63 -5.82
CA ALA A 148 -2.67 12.71 -6.50
C ALA A 148 -4.19 12.55 -6.43
N ARG A 149 -4.69 11.31 -6.50
CA ARG A 149 -6.12 11.01 -6.32
C ARG A 149 -6.58 11.21 -4.89
N MET A 150 -5.76 10.92 -3.89
CA MET A 150 -6.09 11.22 -2.49
C MET A 150 -6.32 12.73 -2.28
N ALA A 151 -5.52 13.56 -2.95
CA ALA A 151 -5.61 15.03 -2.89
C ALA A 151 -6.84 15.63 -3.59
N GLU A 152 -7.67 14.82 -4.28
CA GLU A 152 -8.99 15.25 -4.77
C GLU A 152 -9.97 15.47 -3.60
N HIS A 153 -9.71 14.88 -2.43
CA HIS A 153 -10.44 15.16 -1.21
C HIS A 153 -9.99 16.49 -0.59
N THR A 154 -10.93 17.38 -0.26
CA THR A 154 -10.63 18.75 0.20
C THR A 154 -9.85 18.82 1.51
N GLY A 155 -9.86 17.73 2.29
CA GLY A 155 -9.11 17.57 3.54
C GLY A 155 -7.73 16.93 3.40
N VAL A 156 -7.24 16.74 2.17
CA VAL A 156 -5.94 16.12 1.92
C VAL A 156 -5.02 17.12 1.24
N SER A 157 -3.88 17.40 1.87
CA SER A 157 -2.75 18.05 1.22
C SER A 157 -1.71 17.02 0.81
N LEU A 158 -1.14 17.20 -0.38
CA LEU A 158 -0.14 16.30 -0.94
C LEU A 158 1.14 17.06 -1.25
N THR A 159 2.26 16.53 -0.78
CA THR A 159 3.59 16.97 -1.20
C THR A 159 4.26 15.86 -2.01
N ALA A 160 4.54 16.11 -3.28
CA ALA A 160 5.31 15.21 -4.13
C ALA A 160 6.79 15.62 -4.12
N VAL A 161 7.68 14.73 -3.67
CA VAL A 161 9.12 15.01 -3.53
C VAL A 161 9.90 14.12 -4.49
N ARG A 162 10.50 14.73 -5.52
CA ARG A 162 11.38 14.04 -6.46
C ARG A 162 12.82 14.08 -5.98
N PHE A 163 13.45 12.90 -5.90
CA PHE A 163 14.87 12.78 -5.59
C PHE A 163 15.69 12.66 -6.87
N LEU A 164 16.73 13.48 -6.98
CA LEU A 164 17.66 13.54 -8.11
C LEU A 164 19.07 13.18 -7.61
N LEU A 165 19.79 12.36 -8.37
CA LEU A 165 21.19 12.06 -8.06
C LEU A 165 22.08 13.24 -8.46
N GLY A 166 22.98 13.64 -7.57
CA GLY A 166 23.98 14.67 -7.86
C GLY A 166 24.94 14.27 -9.01
N PRO A 167 25.51 15.25 -9.73
CA PRO A 167 26.29 15.03 -10.96
C PRO A 167 27.53 14.15 -10.77
N GLU A 168 28.11 14.10 -9.57
CA GLU A 168 29.28 13.28 -9.22
C GLU A 168 29.01 11.76 -9.25
N VAL A 169 27.75 11.33 -9.24
CA VAL A 169 27.34 9.93 -9.06
C VAL A 169 26.69 9.34 -10.32
N SER A 170 26.38 10.16 -11.32
CA SER A 170 25.68 9.75 -12.54
C SER A 170 26.64 9.06 -13.52
N SER A 171 26.51 7.75 -13.72
CA SER A 171 27.12 7.07 -14.87
C SER A 171 26.22 7.28 -16.10
N GLU A 172 26.71 8.07 -17.06
CA GLU A 172 25.94 8.76 -18.10
C GLU A 172 25.13 7.88 -19.09
N ILE A 173 25.36 6.57 -19.16
CA ILE A 173 24.93 5.76 -20.32
C ILE A 173 23.60 5.02 -20.08
N VAL A 174 23.20 4.75 -18.84
CA VAL A 174 21.93 4.05 -18.51
C VAL A 174 20.86 5.00 -17.95
N ALA A 175 21.26 6.20 -17.50
CA ALA A 175 20.36 7.21 -16.94
C ALA A 175 19.51 7.94 -17.99
N ALA A 176 19.93 7.97 -19.26
CA ALA A 176 19.31 8.80 -20.28
C ALA A 176 17.92 8.30 -20.71
N GLU A 177 17.74 7.01 -21.02
CA GLU A 177 16.43 6.48 -21.46
C GLU A 177 15.42 6.40 -20.32
N MET A 178 15.90 6.07 -19.11
CA MET A 178 15.07 5.91 -17.92
C MET A 178 14.50 7.24 -17.42
N ASN A 179 15.29 8.32 -17.55
CA ASN A 179 14.82 9.66 -17.18
C ASN A 179 13.79 10.22 -18.17
N THR A 180 13.78 9.85 -19.45
CA THR A 180 12.85 10.50 -20.40
C THR A 180 11.37 10.22 -20.12
N ASN A 181 11.03 8.98 -19.77
CA ASN A 181 9.66 8.60 -19.42
C ASN A 181 9.20 9.28 -18.12
N ASP A 182 10.09 9.32 -17.12
CA ASP A 182 9.81 9.93 -15.83
C ASP A 182 9.65 11.46 -15.98
N GLU A 183 10.48 12.12 -16.78
CA GLU A 183 10.35 13.55 -17.09
C GLU A 183 9.03 13.87 -17.81
N HIS A 184 8.64 13.05 -18.78
CA HIS A 184 7.36 13.22 -19.47
C HIS A 184 6.19 13.10 -18.50
N PHE A 185 6.17 12.03 -17.70
CA PHE A 185 5.13 11.79 -16.69
C PHE A 185 5.06 12.94 -15.67
N LEU A 186 6.20 13.40 -15.16
CA LEU A 186 6.27 14.50 -14.21
C LEU A 186 5.87 15.84 -14.83
N THR A 187 6.17 16.08 -16.10
CA THR A 187 5.72 17.27 -16.84
C THR A 187 4.21 17.29 -16.95
N GLU A 188 3.59 16.16 -17.33
CA GLU A 188 2.12 16.03 -17.36
C GLU A 188 1.51 16.22 -15.96
N PHE A 189 2.13 15.64 -14.94
CA PHE A 189 1.70 15.81 -13.54
C PHE A 189 1.75 17.29 -13.12
N LYS A 190 2.88 17.97 -13.31
CA LYS A 190 3.06 19.41 -13.01
C LYS A 190 2.00 20.26 -13.72
N ASN A 191 1.74 20.00 -15.00
CA ASN A 191 0.70 20.69 -15.76
C ASN A 191 -0.69 20.47 -15.16
N LYS A 192 -1.02 19.24 -14.77
CA LYS A 192 -2.31 18.89 -14.14
C LYS A 192 -2.50 19.58 -12.80
N ILE A 193 -1.45 19.72 -11.99
CA ILE A 193 -1.55 20.30 -10.63
C ILE A 193 -1.38 21.82 -10.57
N SER A 194 -1.03 22.48 -11.68
CA SER A 194 -0.78 23.93 -11.74
C SER A 194 -1.89 24.81 -11.15
N ASN A 195 -3.14 24.34 -11.17
CA ASN A 195 -4.30 25.04 -10.62
C ASN A 195 -4.79 24.47 -9.27
N ASN A 196 -4.10 23.49 -8.70
CA ASN A 196 -4.52 22.83 -7.46
C ASN A 196 -3.62 23.22 -6.29
N SER A 197 -4.12 24.07 -5.40
CA SER A 197 -3.38 24.50 -4.20
C SER A 197 -3.19 23.42 -3.14
N SER A 198 -3.89 22.27 -3.23
CA SER A 198 -3.71 21.16 -2.30
C SER A 198 -2.50 20.29 -2.61
N ILE A 199 -1.85 20.49 -3.77
CA ILE A 199 -0.71 19.68 -4.21
C ILE A 199 0.52 20.56 -4.41
N SER A 200 1.60 20.27 -3.69
CA SER A 200 2.91 20.85 -3.90
C SER A 200 3.87 19.83 -4.54
N TYR A 201 4.88 20.35 -5.24
CA TYR A 201 5.92 19.55 -5.87
C TYR A 201 7.30 20.14 -5.53
N GLU A 202 8.22 19.30 -5.06
CA GLU A 202 9.58 19.67 -4.68
C GLU A 202 10.61 18.74 -5.32
N GLU A 203 11.79 19.28 -5.65
CA GLU A 203 12.94 18.50 -6.12
C GLU A 203 14.07 18.57 -5.10
N ARG A 204 14.65 17.40 -4.77
CA ARG A 204 15.76 17.26 -3.83
C ARG A 204 16.93 16.57 -4.51
N VAL A 205 18.05 17.28 -4.65
CA VAL A 205 19.30 16.72 -5.17
C VAL A 205 20.07 16.09 -4.02
N VAL A 206 20.37 14.80 -4.13
CA VAL A 206 21.06 14.00 -3.10
C VAL A 206 22.29 13.30 -3.68
N ARG A 207 23.39 13.27 -2.93
CA ARG A 207 24.66 12.66 -3.38
C ARG A 207 24.90 11.27 -2.80
N ASN A 208 24.29 10.97 -1.66
CA ASN A 208 24.49 9.73 -0.93
C ASN A 208 23.24 9.35 -0.12
N SER A 209 23.25 8.16 0.48
CA SER A 209 22.13 7.65 1.28
C SER A 209 21.85 8.49 2.52
N THR A 210 22.87 9.07 3.15
CA THR A 210 22.71 9.92 4.34
C THR A 210 21.94 11.19 4.00
N GLU A 211 22.34 11.91 2.95
CA GLU A 211 21.62 13.08 2.43
C GLU A 211 20.19 12.73 2.03
N THR A 212 19.96 11.51 1.52
CA THR A 212 18.61 11.04 1.19
C THR A 212 17.75 10.85 2.43
N ILE A 213 18.30 10.23 3.48
CA ILE A 213 17.61 10.02 4.77
C ILE A 213 17.28 11.37 5.42
N GLU A 214 18.24 12.29 5.44
CA GLU A 214 18.04 13.65 5.97
C GLU A 214 16.92 14.38 5.23
N ALA A 215 16.95 14.37 3.89
CA ALA A 215 15.93 15.00 3.06
C ALA A 215 14.53 14.36 3.24
N ILE A 216 14.43 13.04 3.40
CA ILE A 216 13.15 12.38 3.74
C ILE A 216 12.66 12.83 5.13
N GLY A 217 13.58 12.95 6.09
CA GLY A 217 13.29 13.36 7.46
C GLY A 217 12.62 14.73 7.57
N GLU A 218 12.89 15.65 6.64
CA GLU A 218 12.23 16.95 6.56
C GLU A 218 10.71 16.84 6.34
N PHE A 219 10.24 15.76 5.73
CA PHE A 219 8.82 15.49 5.46
C PHE A 219 8.18 14.48 6.43
N SER A 220 8.89 14.14 7.52
CA SER A 220 8.40 13.18 8.54
C SER A 220 7.13 13.65 9.26
N ARG A 221 6.80 14.95 9.22
CA ARG A 221 5.55 15.53 9.74
C ARG A 221 4.39 15.36 8.78
N CYS A 222 4.17 14.14 8.30
CA CYS A 222 3.00 13.78 7.50
C CYS A 222 2.22 12.65 8.18
N ASN A 223 1.00 12.40 7.71
CA ASN A 223 0.19 11.29 8.20
C ASN A 223 0.50 10.00 7.44
N LEU A 224 0.79 10.12 6.14
CA LEU A 224 1.01 8.99 5.24
C LEU A 224 2.13 9.28 4.25
N PHE A 225 3.12 8.41 4.19
CA PHE A 225 4.03 8.30 3.06
C PHE A 225 3.45 7.36 2.01
N VAL A 226 3.56 7.72 0.73
CA VAL A 226 3.24 6.86 -0.40
C VAL A 226 4.50 6.71 -1.25
N VAL A 227 4.93 5.48 -1.49
CA VAL A 227 6.20 5.20 -2.19
C VAL A 227 6.01 4.03 -3.15
N GLY A 228 6.76 3.98 -4.24
CA GLY A 228 6.83 2.77 -5.05
C GLY A 228 7.61 1.66 -4.34
N GLN A 229 7.25 0.41 -4.62
CA GLN A 229 7.96 -0.76 -4.11
C GLN A 229 9.38 -0.82 -4.70
N MET A 230 9.54 -0.48 -5.99
CA MET A 230 10.81 -0.37 -6.72
C MET A 230 11.71 -1.62 -6.66
N PRO A 231 12.02 -2.26 -7.80
CA PRO A 231 12.94 -3.40 -7.81
C PRO A 231 14.32 -3.00 -7.29
N LYS A 232 14.97 -3.91 -6.55
CA LYS A 232 16.30 -3.69 -5.95
C LYS A 232 17.31 -3.06 -6.95
N SER A 233 17.28 -3.47 -8.22
CA SER A 233 18.26 -3.07 -9.24
C SER A 233 18.34 -1.56 -9.58
N GLN A 234 17.32 -0.74 -9.30
CA GLN A 234 17.32 0.68 -9.72
C GLN A 234 17.96 1.64 -8.72
N THR A 235 18.12 1.24 -7.45
CA THR A 235 18.66 2.14 -6.41
C THR A 235 19.50 1.41 -5.33
N THR A 236 19.53 0.07 -5.31
CA THR A 236 20.11 -0.69 -4.17
C THR A 236 21.60 -0.98 -4.22
N ALA A 237 22.40 -0.36 -5.09
CA ALA A 237 23.85 -0.49 -4.90
C ALA A 237 24.30 0.17 -3.58
N LYS A 238 23.53 1.15 -3.05
CA LYS A 238 23.93 1.95 -1.87
C LYS A 238 23.02 1.83 -0.64
N MET A 239 21.76 1.40 -0.78
CA MET A 239 20.85 1.13 0.34
C MET A 239 20.83 -0.37 0.67
N ASN A 240 21.96 -0.92 1.13
CA ASN A 240 22.09 -2.34 1.48
C ASN A 240 21.48 -2.61 2.86
N ALA A 241 20.16 -2.63 2.94
CA ALA A 241 19.48 -3.28 4.06
C ALA A 241 19.19 -4.74 3.65
N LYS A 242 19.69 -5.69 4.45
CA LYS A 242 19.29 -7.09 4.39
C LYS A 242 17.85 -7.15 4.93
N THR A 243 16.88 -6.75 4.12
CA THR A 243 15.51 -6.50 4.59
C THR A 243 14.76 -7.82 4.78
N GLU A 244 14.27 -8.05 6.00
CA GLU A 244 13.39 -9.16 6.38
C GLU A 244 12.04 -9.15 5.61
N CYS A 245 11.69 -7.99 5.03
CA CYS A 245 10.42 -7.70 4.38
C CYS A 245 10.63 -7.17 2.95
N PRO A 246 11.03 -8.03 1.98
CA PRO A 246 11.30 -7.59 0.60
C PRO A 246 10.08 -6.99 -0.10
N GLU A 247 8.87 -7.30 0.35
CA GLU A 247 7.61 -6.74 -0.13
C GLU A 247 7.44 -5.23 0.11
N LEU A 248 8.27 -4.60 0.95
CA LEU A 248 8.25 -3.15 1.16
C LEU A 248 9.23 -2.40 0.25
N GLY A 249 10.13 -3.11 -0.42
CA GLY A 249 11.18 -2.46 -1.21
C GLY A 249 12.18 -1.66 -0.37
N PRO A 250 13.14 -0.98 -1.02
CA PRO A 250 14.19 -0.22 -0.34
C PRO A 250 13.63 0.97 0.45
N THR A 251 12.81 1.80 -0.19
CA THR A 251 12.24 3.01 0.41
C THR A 251 11.26 2.69 1.53
N GLY A 252 10.35 1.73 1.32
CA GLY A 252 9.42 1.30 2.35
C GLY A 252 10.13 0.71 3.56
N SER A 253 11.17 -0.10 3.35
CA SER A 253 11.98 -0.66 4.44
C SER A 253 12.74 0.41 5.23
N LEU A 254 13.21 1.46 4.54
CA LEU A 254 13.88 2.59 5.18
C LEU A 254 12.89 3.40 6.04
N LEU A 255 11.69 3.65 5.55
CA LEU A 255 10.66 4.43 6.27
C LEU A 255 10.18 3.76 7.56
N ILE A 256 10.19 2.43 7.61
CA ILE A 256 9.87 1.67 8.83
C ILE A 256 11.08 1.41 9.72
N SER A 257 12.28 1.83 9.29
CA SER A 257 13.51 1.69 10.06
C SER A 257 13.52 2.67 11.23
N PRO A 258 14.10 2.29 12.38
CA PRO A 258 14.34 3.23 13.50
C PRO A 258 15.12 4.49 13.09
N GLU A 259 15.89 4.43 12.01
CA GLU A 259 16.71 5.54 11.50
C GLU A 259 15.90 6.79 11.12
N LEU A 260 14.66 6.63 10.65
CA LEU A 260 13.83 7.77 10.19
C LEU A 260 12.82 8.27 11.24
N SER A 261 12.72 7.62 12.41
CA SER A 261 11.91 8.03 13.57
C SER A 261 10.57 8.71 13.21
N THR A 262 9.85 8.17 12.22
CA THR A 262 8.56 8.70 11.76
C THR A 262 7.41 7.97 12.44
N SER A 263 6.34 8.70 12.73
CA SER A 263 5.05 8.14 13.17
C SER A 263 4.03 8.04 12.02
N ALA A 264 4.42 8.48 10.82
CA ALA A 264 3.60 8.38 9.64
C ALA A 264 3.40 6.92 9.24
N SER A 265 2.20 6.61 8.73
CA SER A 265 1.96 5.33 8.07
C SER A 265 2.64 5.31 6.70
N VAL A 266 2.86 4.12 6.15
CA VAL A 266 3.56 3.95 4.86
C VAL A 266 2.72 3.07 3.94
N LEU A 267 2.39 3.59 2.76
CA LEU A 267 1.78 2.82 1.68
C LEU A 267 2.83 2.56 0.60
N VAL A 268 3.24 1.31 0.46
CA VAL A 268 4.15 0.86 -0.60
C VAL A 268 3.33 0.36 -1.79
N VAL A 269 3.50 0.97 -2.96
CA VAL A 269 2.69 0.71 -4.15
C VAL A 269 3.51 -0.04 -5.19
N GLN A 270 2.94 -1.12 -5.74
CA GLN A 270 3.46 -1.83 -6.89
C GLN A 270 2.50 -1.64 -8.07
N GLN A 271 3.02 -1.17 -9.20
CA GLN A 271 2.23 -1.00 -10.40
C GLN A 271 1.85 -2.36 -11.01
N PHE A 272 0.61 -2.46 -11.52
CA PHE A 272 0.22 -3.58 -12.35
C PHE A 272 1.09 -3.70 -13.60
N LYS A 273 1.72 -4.87 -13.78
CA LYS A 273 2.44 -5.20 -15.02
C LYS A 273 1.60 -6.20 -15.78
N THR A 274 1.24 -5.89 -17.02
CA THR A 274 0.64 -6.87 -17.93
C THR A 274 1.68 -7.92 -18.25
N THR A 275 1.73 -8.99 -17.47
CA THR A 275 2.48 -10.19 -17.83
C THR A 275 1.81 -10.72 -19.09
N LYS A 276 2.46 -10.57 -20.26
CA LYS A 276 2.05 -11.31 -21.46
C LYS A 276 2.24 -12.78 -21.15
N GLN A 277 1.21 -13.43 -20.61
CA GLN A 277 1.16 -14.88 -20.51
C GLN A 277 1.11 -15.41 -21.94
N SER A 278 2.21 -16.01 -22.40
CA SER A 278 2.12 -16.96 -23.50
C SER A 278 1.18 -18.10 -23.05
N PRO A 279 0.28 -18.59 -23.92
CA PRO A 279 -0.71 -19.58 -23.53
C PRO A 279 0.01 -20.88 -23.16
N SER A 280 0.00 -21.25 -21.87
CA SER A 280 0.37 -22.60 -21.45
C SER A 280 -0.76 -23.56 -21.79
N ALA A 281 -0.39 -24.65 -22.46
CA ALA A 281 -1.29 -25.64 -23.00
C ALA A 281 -2.22 -26.23 -21.94
N SER A 282 -3.49 -26.36 -22.31
CA SER A 282 -4.54 -27.09 -21.60
C SER A 282 -4.12 -28.54 -21.34
N VAL A 283 -4.17 -28.99 -20.08
CA VAL A 283 -4.30 -30.41 -19.75
C VAL A 283 -5.36 -30.60 -18.65
N SER A 284 -6.12 -31.66 -18.87
CA SER A 284 -7.45 -32.04 -18.40
C SER A 284 -7.65 -32.32 -16.91
N SER A 285 -8.88 -32.04 -16.49
CA SER A 285 -9.58 -32.44 -15.26
C SER A 285 -9.42 -33.91 -14.88
N THR A 286 -9.16 -34.17 -13.59
CA THR A 286 -9.53 -35.43 -12.91
C THR A 286 -10.27 -35.10 -11.61
N LYS A 287 -11.50 -35.60 -11.51
CA LYS A 287 -12.38 -35.57 -10.33
C LYS A 287 -11.83 -36.48 -9.22
N VAL A 288 -11.95 -36.04 -7.96
CA VAL A 288 -12.09 -36.95 -6.79
C VAL A 288 -13.11 -36.35 -5.82
N ALA A 289 -13.97 -37.22 -5.28
CA ALA A 289 -15.13 -36.91 -4.47
C ALA A 289 -14.86 -37.08 -2.96
N GLU A 290 -15.61 -36.28 -2.18
CA GLU A 290 -16.26 -36.56 -0.89
C GLU A 290 -15.42 -36.91 0.36
N LEU A 291 -15.56 -36.12 1.44
CA LEU A 291 -16.30 -36.52 2.64
C LEU A 291 -16.42 -35.35 3.63
N ALA A 292 -17.61 -35.23 4.21
CA ALA A 292 -17.95 -34.26 5.24
C ALA A 292 -17.40 -34.71 6.59
N GLU A 293 -16.71 -33.80 7.29
CA GLU A 293 -16.62 -33.87 8.74
C GLU A 293 -17.06 -32.52 9.32
N GLU A 294 -18.11 -32.64 10.11
CA GLU A 294 -18.77 -31.63 10.91
C GLU A 294 -17.86 -31.28 12.09
N TYR A 295 -17.31 -30.07 12.10
CA TYR A 295 -16.73 -29.49 13.32
C TYR A 295 -17.33 -28.12 13.55
N VAL A 296 -18.07 -28.07 14.65
CA VAL A 296 -18.69 -26.92 15.27
C VAL A 296 -17.60 -25.97 15.76
N GLU A 297 -17.54 -24.74 15.26
CA GLU A 297 -16.97 -23.66 16.06
C GLU A 297 -17.46 -22.26 15.67
N SER A 298 -17.58 -21.45 16.71
CA SER A 298 -18.24 -20.16 16.83
C SER A 298 -17.50 -19.01 16.13
N PRO A 299 -18.20 -17.92 15.75
CA PRO A 299 -17.74 -16.99 14.71
C PRO A 299 -16.81 -15.87 15.24
N ASN A 300 -15.74 -15.52 14.49
CA ASN A 300 -14.92 -14.29 14.68
C ASN A 300 -14.33 -13.75 13.34
N THR A 301 -14.15 -12.42 13.19
CA THR A 301 -14.07 -11.62 11.91
C THR A 301 -12.68 -10.97 11.64
N PHE A 302 -12.31 -10.45 10.44
CA PHE A 302 -11.13 -9.54 10.18
C PHE A 302 -11.23 -8.73 8.84
N THR A 303 -10.62 -7.52 8.72
CA THR A 303 -10.84 -6.50 7.65
C THR A 303 -9.63 -6.15 6.75
N SER A 304 -9.87 -5.98 5.44
CA SER A 304 -8.95 -5.39 4.44
C SER A 304 -9.71 -4.39 3.54
N ILE A 305 -9.00 -3.43 2.92
CA ILE A 305 -9.57 -2.34 2.13
C ILE A 305 -9.18 -2.56 0.66
N ILE A 306 -10.15 -2.65 -0.24
CA ILE A 306 -9.92 -2.68 -1.67
C ILE A 306 -10.51 -1.39 -2.25
N SER A 307 -9.64 -0.53 -2.80
CA SER A 307 -10.07 0.72 -3.40
C SER A 307 -10.52 0.46 -4.85
N HIS A 308 -11.58 1.15 -5.24
CA HIS A 308 -12.06 1.19 -6.62
C HIS A 308 -12.07 2.66 -7.00
N ILE A 309 -11.48 2.92 -8.17
CA ILE A 309 -11.52 4.17 -8.92
C ILE A 309 -12.95 4.70 -9.01
#